data_AF-A0A1A9W3U8-F1
#
_entry.id   AF-A0A1A9W3U8-F1
#
_cell.length_a   1.000
_cell.length_b   1.000
_cell.length_c   1.000
_cell.angle_alpha   90.00
_cell.angle_beta   90.00
_cell.angle_gamma   90.00
#
_symmetry.space_group_name_H-M   'P 1'
#
loop_
_entity.id
_entity.type
_entity.pdbx_description
1 polymer ?
#
loop_
_entity_poly.entity_id
_entity_poly.type
_entity_poly.pdbx_seq_one_letter_code
_entity_poly.pdbx_strand_id
1 'polypeptide(L)'
;MLKTADKDFWCARPQHLRDIDVGLWRNLTQSKDACSILDIDYSAIENLNNLLDYIKSVGLSANYTECLEFEFSKENGETKTLVEEFGLVCKHRELLSVVEMCFLAGAAIGSVLSGYISDRYGRKHTLLSFAFVQTVFVIM
;
A
#
# COMPACT_ATOMS: atom_id res chain seq x y z
N MET A 1 5.17 6.69 13.32
CA MET A 1 3.78 6.94 12.90
C MET A 1 3.74 7.32 11.44
N LEU A 2 3.76 6.31 10.57
CA LEU A 2 3.35 6.48 9.19
C LEU A 2 1.86 6.81 9.22
N LYS A 3 1.51 8.10 9.11
CA LYS A 3 0.12 8.49 8.96
C LYS A 3 -0.32 8.08 7.57
N THR A 4 -0.99 6.93 7.47
CA THR A 4 -1.83 6.62 6.32
C THR A 4 -2.99 7.62 6.39
N ALA A 5 -2.85 8.75 5.70
CA ALA A 5 -4.02 9.54 5.37
C ALA A 5 -4.99 8.59 4.65
N ASP A 6 -6.22 8.52 5.12
CA ASP A 6 -7.28 7.75 4.48
C ASP A 6 -7.54 8.42 3.13
N LYS A 7 -6.77 8.01 2.12
CA LYS A 7 -6.96 8.41 0.73
C LYS A 7 -7.96 7.43 0.15
N ASP A 8 -8.99 7.93 -0.52
CA ASP A 8 -9.88 7.09 -1.32
C ASP A 8 -9.05 6.29 -2.33
N PHE A 9 -9.18 4.97 -2.27
CA PHE A 9 -8.54 4.03 -3.17
C PHE A 9 -9.56 3.07 -3.76
N TRP A 10 -9.23 2.52 -4.92
CA TRP A 10 -10.07 1.54 -5.62
C TRP A 10 -9.20 0.64 -6.50
N CYS A 11 -9.77 -0.48 -6.94
CA CYS A 11 -9.07 -1.41 -7.82
C CYS A 11 -8.89 -0.80 -9.21
N ALA A 12 -7.67 -0.87 -9.75
CA ALA A 12 -7.29 -0.23 -10.99
C ALA A 12 -8.11 -0.77 -12.17
N ARG A 13 -8.52 0.13 -13.05
CA ARG A 13 -9.25 -0.23 -14.27
C ARG A 13 -8.28 -0.80 -15.31
N PRO A 14 -8.66 -1.87 -16.02
CA PRO A 14 -7.92 -2.35 -17.18
C PRO A 14 -7.72 -1.25 -18.22
N GLN A 15 -6.65 -1.32 -18.99
CA GLN A 15 -6.30 -0.28 -19.97
C GLN A 15 -7.43 0.03 -20.96
N HIS A 16 -8.19 -0.99 -21.38
CA HIS A 16 -9.31 -0.88 -22.31
C HIS A 16 -10.61 -0.34 -21.67
N LEU A 17 -10.68 -0.18 -20.36
CA LEU A 17 -11.84 0.33 -19.61
C LEU A 17 -11.52 1.62 -18.83
N ARG A 18 -10.41 2.29 -19.15
CA ARG A 18 -9.99 3.53 -18.47
C ARG A 18 -10.95 4.70 -18.70
N ASP A 19 -11.71 4.68 -19.79
CA ASP A 19 -12.66 5.75 -20.14
C ASP A 19 -13.94 5.74 -19.28
N ILE A 20 -14.21 4.65 -18.56
CA ILE A 20 -15.39 4.53 -17.68
C ILE A 20 -15.20 5.40 -16.44
N ASP A 21 -16.22 6.15 -16.04
CA ASP A 21 -16.19 6.93 -14.80
C ASP A 21 -15.83 6.07 -13.56
N VAL A 22 -14.97 6.62 -12.71
CA VAL A 22 -14.46 5.98 -11.50
C VAL A 22 -15.60 5.64 -10.54
N GLY A 23 -16.56 6.56 -10.37
CA GLY A 23 -17.69 6.35 -9.46
C GLY A 23 -18.57 5.17 -9.89
N LEU A 24 -18.86 5.11 -11.19
CA LEU A 24 -19.63 4.01 -11.77
C LEU A 24 -18.88 2.67 -11.67
N TRP A 25 -17.58 2.68 -12.00
CA TRP A 25 -16.73 1.49 -11.91
C TRP A 25 -16.72 0.91 -10.50
N ARG A 26 -16.50 1.76 -9.48
CA ARG A 26 -16.49 1.36 -8.07
C ARG A 26 -17.80 0.72 -7.65
N ASN A 27 -18.93 1.32 -8.02
CA ASN A 27 -20.26 0.81 -7.62
C ASN A 27 -20.59 -0.54 -8.26
N LEU A 28 -20.16 -0.77 -9.51
CA LEU A 28 -20.50 -2.00 -10.24
C LEU A 28 -19.56 -3.17 -9.96
N THR A 29 -18.27 -2.91 -9.77
CA THR A 29 -17.25 -3.97 -9.76
C THR A 29 -16.70 -4.28 -8.37
N GLN A 30 -16.79 -3.34 -7.43
CA GLN A 30 -16.13 -3.47 -6.13
C GLN A 30 -17.13 -3.75 -5.03
N SER A 31 -16.63 -4.47 -4.02
CA SER A 31 -17.34 -4.67 -2.75
C SER A 31 -17.26 -3.42 -1.85
N LYS A 32 -18.05 -3.41 -0.77
CA LYS A 32 -18.05 -2.31 0.22
C LYS A 32 -16.69 -2.02 0.83
N ASP A 33 -15.80 -3.02 0.84
CA ASP A 33 -14.48 -2.91 1.46
C ASP A 33 -13.41 -2.37 0.50
N ALA A 34 -13.73 -2.10 -0.78
CA ALA A 34 -12.81 -1.61 -1.83
C ALA A 34 -11.54 -2.47 -2.07
N CYS A 35 -11.44 -3.61 -1.40
CA CYS A 35 -10.31 -4.55 -1.44
C CYS A 35 -10.50 -5.71 -2.41
N SER A 36 -11.75 -5.95 -2.80
CA SER A 36 -12.13 -7.10 -3.61
C SER A 36 -12.94 -6.61 -4.79
N ILE A 37 -12.60 -7.14 -5.96
CA ILE A 37 -13.23 -6.87 -7.24
C ILE A 37 -13.88 -8.14 -7.77
N LEU A 38 -14.92 -7.99 -8.60
CA LEU A 38 -15.62 -9.10 -9.22
C LEU A 38 -14.66 -10.02 -9.98
N ASP A 39 -14.74 -11.32 -9.72
CA ASP A 39 -13.89 -12.33 -10.36
C ASP A 39 -14.42 -12.65 -11.76
N ILE A 40 -14.04 -11.81 -12.72
CA ILE A 40 -14.52 -11.90 -14.11
C ILE A 40 -13.35 -11.76 -15.07
N ASP A 41 -13.49 -12.38 -16.23
CA ASP A 41 -12.52 -12.20 -17.30
C ASP A 41 -12.72 -10.83 -17.96
N TYR A 42 -12.05 -9.83 -17.40
CA TYR A 42 -12.06 -8.47 -17.92
C TYR A 42 -11.57 -8.38 -19.37
N SER A 43 -10.78 -9.36 -19.86
CA SER A 43 -10.33 -9.35 -21.25
C SER A 43 -11.46 -9.53 -22.27
N ALA A 44 -12.54 -10.20 -21.89
CA ALA A 44 -13.74 -10.36 -22.72
C ALA A 44 -14.65 -9.12 -22.71
N ILE A 45 -14.37 -8.14 -21.85
CA ILE A 45 -15.23 -6.98 -21.62
C ILE A 45 -14.68 -5.78 -22.38
N GLU A 46 -15.19 -5.57 -23.59
CA GLU A 46 -14.77 -4.42 -24.40
C GLU A 46 -15.48 -3.12 -24.02
N ASN A 47 -16.70 -3.21 -23.45
CA ASN A 47 -17.58 -2.07 -23.24
C ASN A 47 -18.40 -2.20 -21.94
N LEU A 48 -18.90 -1.06 -21.44
CA LEU A 48 -19.80 -0.98 -20.28
C LEU A 48 -21.07 -1.85 -20.45
N ASN A 49 -21.58 -1.99 -21.67
CA ASN A 49 -22.77 -2.79 -21.95
C ASN A 49 -22.55 -4.29 -21.67
N ASN A 50 -21.38 -4.82 -22.05
CA ASN A 50 -21.02 -6.22 -21.81
C ASN A 50 -20.81 -6.48 -20.32
N LEU A 51 -20.26 -5.50 -19.59
CA LEU A 51 -20.15 -5.55 -18.13
C LEU A 51 -21.54 -5.61 -17.47
N LEU A 52 -22.47 -4.77 -17.91
CA LEU A 52 -23.84 -4.76 -17.37
C LEU A 52 -24.59 -6.06 -17.69
N ASP A 53 -24.39 -6.64 -18.87
CA ASP A 53 -25.01 -7.91 -19.24
C ASP A 53 -24.45 -9.07 -18.41
N TYR A 54 -23.13 -9.06 -18.16
CA TYR A 54 -22.48 -10.03 -17.27
C TYR A 54 -22.96 -9.90 -15.81
N ILE A 55 -23.06 -8.68 -15.28
CA ILE A 55 -23.56 -8.47 -13.90
C ILE A 55 -25.01 -8.94 -13.78
N LYS A 56 -25.83 -8.71 -14.80
CA LYS A 56 -27.22 -9.19 -14.84
C LYS A 56 -27.30 -10.72 -14.92
N SER A 57 -26.37 -11.37 -15.62
CA SER A 57 -26.37 -12.83 -15.78
C SER A 57 -25.84 -13.57 -14.54
N VAL A 58 -24.89 -12.99 -13.81
CA VAL A 58 -24.32 -13.57 -12.59
C VAL A 58 -25.22 -13.38 -11.35
N GLY A 59 -26.04 -12.32 -11.31
CA GLY A 59 -26.93 -12.08 -10.17
C GLY A 59 -26.17 -11.97 -8.83
N LEU A 60 -26.81 -12.38 -7.71
CA LEU A 60 -26.28 -12.24 -6.35
C LEU A 60 -25.13 -13.24 -6.01
N SER A 61 -24.74 -14.14 -6.92
CA SER A 61 -23.62 -15.08 -6.73
C SER A 61 -22.33 -14.58 -7.40
N ALA A 62 -22.04 -13.31 -7.19
CA ALA A 62 -20.79 -12.69 -7.57
C ALA A 62 -19.64 -13.24 -6.71
N ASN A 63 -18.68 -13.93 -7.34
CA ASN A 63 -17.39 -14.21 -6.70
C ASN A 63 -16.52 -12.96 -6.75
N TYR A 64 -15.70 -12.77 -5.72
CA TYR A 64 -14.79 -11.65 -5.60
C TYR A 64 -13.37 -12.15 -5.39
N THR A 65 -12.42 -11.51 -6.06
CA THR A 65 -10.98 -11.78 -5.96
C THR A 65 -10.26 -10.54 -5.40
N GLU A 66 -9.14 -10.77 -4.70
CA GLU A 66 -8.27 -9.69 -4.20
C GLU A 66 -7.72 -8.85 -5.36
N CYS A 67 -7.71 -7.54 -5.20
CA CYS A 67 -7.20 -6.63 -6.23
C CYS A 67 -5.66 -6.66 -6.29
N LEU A 68 -5.12 -6.76 -7.51
CA LEU A 68 -3.67 -6.78 -7.76
C LEU A 68 -3.10 -5.36 -7.92
N GLU A 69 -3.87 -4.47 -8.53
CA GLU A 69 -3.47 -3.09 -8.81
C GLU A 69 -4.50 -2.12 -8.21
N PHE A 70 -4.01 -1.01 -7.66
CA PHE A 70 -4.84 0.02 -7.01
C PHE A 70 -4.63 1.38 -7.66
N GLU A 71 -5.69 2.17 -7.76
CA GLU A 71 -5.70 3.55 -8.19
C GLU A 71 -6.23 4.43 -7.04
N PHE A 72 -5.62 5.60 -6.85
CA PHE A 72 -5.87 6.47 -5.70
C PHE A 72 -6.40 7.83 -6.17
N SER A 73 -7.29 8.44 -5.38
CA SER A 73 -7.77 9.79 -5.67
C SER A 73 -6.65 10.82 -5.59
N LYS A 74 -6.55 11.65 -6.62
CA LYS A 74 -5.58 12.75 -6.71
C LYS A 74 -6.03 14.02 -5.98
N GLU A 75 -7.23 14.05 -5.41
CA GLU A 75 -7.78 15.25 -4.77
C GLU A 75 -6.92 15.80 -3.63
N ASN A 76 -6.20 14.94 -2.90
CA ASN A 76 -5.41 15.33 -1.73
C ASN A 76 -3.90 15.47 -1.99
N GLY A 77 -3.52 15.79 -3.24
CA GLY A 77 -2.16 16.16 -3.63
C GLY A 77 -1.39 15.07 -4.38
N GLU A 78 -0.62 15.51 -5.38
CA GLU A 78 0.15 14.70 -6.34
C GLU A 78 1.36 13.96 -5.76
N THR A 79 1.49 13.90 -4.43
CA THR A 79 2.55 13.11 -3.81
C THR A 79 2.12 11.66 -3.75
N LYS A 80 2.69 10.87 -4.68
CA LYS A 80 2.71 9.41 -4.60
C LYS A 80 3.31 9.03 -3.27
N THR A 81 2.51 8.44 -2.38
CA THR A 81 3.01 7.96 -1.10
C THR A 81 3.60 6.57 -1.29
N LEU A 82 4.52 6.15 -0.41
CA LEU A 82 5.04 4.77 -0.39
C LEU A 82 3.91 3.73 -0.29
N VAL A 83 2.75 4.11 0.25
CA VAL A 83 1.56 3.26 0.30
C VAL A 83 0.90 3.10 -1.07
N GLU A 84 0.93 4.16 -1.89
CA GLU A 84 0.40 4.18 -3.25
C GLU A 84 1.30 3.44 -4.25
N GLU A 85 2.63 3.54 -4.08
CA GLU A 85 3.58 2.86 -4.97
C GLU A 85 3.57 1.34 -4.83
N PHE A 86 3.41 0.84 -3.61
CA PHE A 86 3.48 -0.60 -3.33
C PHE A 86 2.10 -1.23 -3.09
N GLY A 87 1.01 -0.45 -3.16
CA GLY A 87 -0.35 -0.95 -2.95
C GLY A 87 -0.58 -1.55 -1.56
N LEU A 88 -0.01 -0.96 -0.49
CA LEU A 88 -0.12 -1.47 0.89
C LEU A 88 -1.50 -1.19 1.53
N VAL A 89 -2.56 -1.43 0.78
CA VAL A 89 -3.94 -1.34 1.24
C VAL A 89 -4.48 -2.73 1.60
N CYS A 90 -5.61 -2.78 2.31
CA CYS A 90 -6.29 -4.05 2.64
C CYS A 90 -5.40 -5.00 3.46
N LYS A 91 -5.05 -6.17 2.91
CA LYS A 91 -4.24 -7.20 3.55
C LYS A 91 -2.81 -6.74 3.87
N HIS A 92 -2.31 -5.78 3.11
CA HIS A 92 -0.95 -5.29 3.26
C HIS A 92 -0.82 -4.17 4.28
N ARG A 93 -1.94 -3.75 4.91
CA ARG A 93 -1.92 -2.81 6.04
C ARG A 93 -1.15 -3.38 7.24
N GLU A 94 -1.24 -4.68 7.47
CA GLU A 94 -0.50 -5.36 8.54
C GLU A 94 1.02 -5.30 8.33
N LEU A 95 1.48 -5.27 7.07
CA LEU A 95 2.90 -5.14 6.76
C LEU A 95 3.46 -3.80 7.22
N LEU A 96 2.69 -2.71 7.11
CA LEU A 96 3.09 -1.40 7.64
C LEU A 96 3.30 -1.45 9.15
N SER A 97 2.38 -2.09 9.87
CA SER A 97 2.49 -2.28 11.32
C SER A 97 3.74 -3.08 11.70
N VAL A 98 4.04 -4.15 10.95
CA VAL A 98 5.25 -4.97 11.17
C VAL A 98 6.51 -4.16 10.93
N VAL A 99 6.58 -3.39 9.84
CA VAL A 99 7.74 -2.53 9.53
C VAL A 99 7.94 -1.48 10.63
N GLU A 100 6.88 -0.86 11.12
CA GLU A 100 6.95 0.08 12.24
C GLU A 100 7.47 -0.59 13.52
N MET A 101 6.97 -1.79 13.84
CA MET A 101 7.46 -2.57 14.98
C MET A 101 8.93 -2.93 14.83
N CYS A 102 9.37 -3.40 13.66
CA CYS A 102 10.77 -3.71 13.38
C CYS A 102 11.67 -2.48 13.53
N PHE A 103 11.21 -1.32 13.03
CA PHE A 103 11.93 -0.06 13.17
C PHE A 103 12.08 0.35 14.65
N LEU A 104 10.98 0.31 15.41
CA LEU A 104 10.99 0.66 16.83
C LEU A 104 11.84 -0.32 17.65
N ALA A 105 11.76 -1.62 17.35
CA ALA A 105 12.59 -2.64 17.98
C ALA A 105 14.08 -2.42 17.68
N GLY A 106 14.43 -2.13 16.42
CA GLY A 106 15.80 -1.78 16.04
C GLY A 106 16.31 -0.54 16.76
N ALA A 107 15.49 0.51 16.86
CA ALA A 107 15.83 1.73 17.60
C ALA A 107 16.04 1.46 19.10
N ALA A 108 15.19 0.64 19.72
CA ALA A 108 15.33 0.25 21.12
C ALA A 108 16.63 -0.52 21.36
N ILE A 109 16.91 -1.54 20.55
CA ILE A 109 18.15 -2.33 20.66
C ILE A 109 19.37 -1.45 20.42
N GLY A 110 19.34 -0.59 19.40
CA GLY A 110 20.42 0.33 19.08
C GLY A 110 20.72 1.30 20.22
N SER A 111 19.69 1.84 20.88
CA SER A 111 19.88 2.74 22.02
C SER A 111 20.54 2.05 23.22
N VAL A 112 20.09 0.85 23.60
CA VAL A 112 20.69 0.05 24.68
C VAL A 112 22.16 -0.31 24.36
N LEU A 113 22.43 -0.77 23.14
CA LEU A 113 23.79 -1.12 22.71
C LEU A 113 24.70 0.12 22.70
N SER A 114 24.21 1.27 22.22
CA SER A 114 24.98 2.51 22.22
C SER A 114 25.35 2.98 23.63
N GLY A 115 24.44 2.82 24.61
CA GLY A 115 24.71 3.10 26.01
C GLY A 115 25.80 2.19 26.57
N TYR A 116 25.66 0.88 26.38
CA TYR A 116 26.64 -0.11 26.84
C TYR A 116 28.04 0.12 26.26
N ILE A 117 28.13 0.43 24.96
CA ILE A 117 29.40 0.69 24.28
C ILE A 117 30.01 2.03 24.76
N SER A 118 29.18 3.06 24.97
CA SER A 118 29.62 4.36 25.47
C SER A 118 30.27 4.27 26.84
N ASP A 119 29.74 3.43 27.73
CA ASP A 119 30.28 3.24 29.07
C ASP A 119 31.61 2.50 29.06
N ARG A 120 31.87 1.65 28.05
CA ARG A 120 33.12 0.86 27.95
C ARG A 120 34.24 1.55 27.17
N TYR A 121 33.91 2.19 26.05
CA TYR A 121 34.90 2.75 25.10
C TYR A 121 34.99 4.28 25.14
N GLY A 122 34.20 4.92 26.00
CA GLY A 122 34.12 6.38 26.10
C GLY A 122 33.23 7.00 25.03
N ARG A 123 32.62 8.13 25.40
CA ARG A 123 31.57 8.82 24.62
C ARG A 123 32.00 9.26 23.22
N LYS A 124 33.29 9.57 23.00
CA LYS A 124 33.80 10.07 21.71
C LYS A 124 33.89 8.99 20.63
N HIS A 125 34.39 7.80 20.98
CA HIS A 125 34.53 6.70 20.01
C HIS A 125 33.18 6.14 19.57
N THR A 126 32.23 6.05 20.51
CA THR A 126 30.88 5.55 20.23
C THR A 126 30.10 6.45 19.29
N LEU A 127 30.18 7.78 19.47
CA LEU A 127 29.55 8.73 18.54
C LEU A 127 30.17 8.64 17.14
N LEU A 128 31.50 8.49 17.06
CA LEU A 128 32.22 8.42 15.79
C LEU A 128 31.89 7.12 15.03
N SER A 129 31.73 5.99 15.72
CA SER A 129 31.32 4.72 15.10
C SER A 129 29.88 4.76 14.59
N PHE A 130 28.94 5.30 15.36
CA PHE A 130 27.55 5.44 14.91
C PHE A 130 27.44 6.36 13.71
N ALA A 131 28.15 7.50 13.73
CA ALA A 131 28.19 8.43 12.60
C ALA A 131 28.76 7.77 11.33
N PHE A 132 29.80 6.95 11.47
CA PHE A 132 30.39 6.19 10.36
C PHE A 132 29.41 5.16 9.78
N VAL A 133 28.78 4.35 10.64
CA VAL A 133 27.79 3.36 10.20
C VAL A 133 26.63 4.05 9.48
N GLN A 134 26.15 5.18 10.00
CA GLN A 134 25.04 5.93 9.39
C GLN A 134 25.41 6.54 8.04
N THR A 135 26.64 7.04 7.87
CA THR A 135 27.09 7.55 6.57
C THR A 135 27.22 6.45 5.52
N VAL A 136 27.74 5.28 5.89
CA VAL A 136 27.83 4.13 4.98
C VAL A 136 26.44 3.68 4.52
N PHE A 137 25.47 3.55 5.44
CA PHE A 137 24.10 3.15 5.11
C PHE A 137 23.33 4.17 4.25
N VAL A 138 23.66 5.45 4.35
CA VAL A 138 23.00 6.49 3.54
C VAL A 138 23.58 6.58 2.13
N ILE A 139 24.86 6.24 1.98
CA ILE A 139 25.59 6.33 0.71
C ILE A 139 25.40 5.09 -0.16
N MET A 140 25.20 3.92 0.47
CA MET A 140 24.95 2.64 -0.21
C MET A 140 23.48 2.48 -0.58
#